data_AF-A0A6I7NYQ0-F1
#
_entry.id   AF-A0A6I7NYQ0-F1
#
_cell.length_a   1.000
_cell.length_b   1.000
_cell.length_c   1.000
_cell.angle_alpha   90.00
_cell.angle_beta   90.00
_cell.angle_gamma   90.00
#
_symmetry.space_group_name_H-M   'P 1'
#
loop_
_entity.id
_entity.type
_entity.pdbx_description
1 polymer ?
#
loop_
_entity_poly.entity_id
_entity_poly.type
_entity_poly.pdbx_seq_one_letter_code
_entity_poly.pdbx_strand_id
1 'polypeptide(L)'
;MPGVKESAVIGVPDEIWGQMVVAFVVLGDKDMSRNHIKKQLKVHLQGFKIPKQFISVSRLPKTANEKIKKTELLNWYINEFGR
;
A
#
# COMPACT_ATOMS: atom_id res chain seq x y z
N MET A 1 7.65 -11.49 -0.77
CA MET A 1 8.70 -10.63 -0.17
C MET A 1 8.77 -10.97 1.31
N PRO A 2 9.91 -11.45 1.83
CA PRO A 2 10.06 -11.72 3.26
C PRO A 2 9.69 -10.49 4.10
N GLY A 3 9.00 -10.71 5.22
CA GLY A 3 8.63 -9.64 6.15
C GLY A 3 7.35 -8.85 5.82
N VAL A 4 6.70 -9.08 4.67
CA VAL A 4 5.33 -8.60 4.39
C VAL A 4 4.36 -9.77 4.38
N LYS A 5 3.36 -9.73 5.27
CA LYS A 5 2.31 -10.76 5.39
C LYS A 5 1.25 -10.57 4.32
N GLU A 6 0.76 -9.34 4.18
CA GLU A 6 -0.28 -9.00 3.22
C GLU A 6 -0.02 -7.63 2.62
N SER A 7 -0.51 -7.40 1.40
CA SER A 7 -0.45 -6.09 0.77
C SER A 7 -1.65 -5.85 -0.13
N ALA A 8 -2.11 -4.60 -0.17
CA ALA A 8 -3.12 -4.13 -1.10
C ALA A 8 -2.65 -2.84 -1.77
N VAL A 9 -3.01 -2.65 -3.04
CA VAL A 9 -2.66 -1.45 -3.79
C VAL A 9 -3.94 -0.82 -4.34
N ILE A 10 -4.08 0.49 -4.17
CA ILE A 10 -5.17 1.29 -4.71
C ILE A 10 -4.62 2.51 -5.45
N GLY A 11 -5.40 2.99 -6.42
CA GLY A 11 -5.23 4.33 -6.98
C GLY A 11 -5.97 5.34 -6.10
N VAL A 12 -5.35 6.48 -5.85
CA VAL A 12 -5.97 7.61 -5.15
C VAL A 12 -5.87 8.85 -6.05
N PRO A 13 -6.87 9.74 -6.06
CA PRO A 13 -6.76 11.02 -6.75
C PRO A 13 -5.54 11.80 -6.27
N ASP A 14 -4.81 12.38 -7.21
CA ASP A 14 -3.60 13.16 -6.94
C ASP A 14 -3.54 14.34 -7.92
N GLU A 15 -3.24 15.54 -7.43
CA GLU A 15 -3.26 16.77 -8.25
C GLU A 15 -2.15 16.80 -9.31
N ILE A 16 -1.04 16.12 -9.07
CA ILE A 16 0.14 16.13 -9.94
C ILE A 16 0.03 15.03 -11.00
N TRP A 17 -0.41 13.84 -10.58
CA TRP A 17 -0.40 12.64 -11.42
C TRP A 17 -1.78 12.25 -11.94
N GLY A 18 -2.84 12.94 -11.53
CA GLY A 18 -4.25 12.56 -11.74
C GLY A 18 -4.67 11.37 -10.88
N GLN A 19 -3.86 10.31 -10.87
CA GLN A 19 -3.97 9.15 -10.00
C GLN A 19 -2.59 8.73 -9.47
N MET A 20 -2.46 8.63 -8.15
CA MET A 20 -1.28 8.11 -7.48
C MET A 20 -1.52 6.68 -6.99
N VAL A 21 -0.49 5.83 -7.08
CA VAL A 21 -0.52 4.46 -6.55
C VAL A 21 -0.08 4.44 -5.08
N VAL A 22 -0.95 3.94 -4.21
CA VAL A 22 -0.73 3.78 -2.76
C VAL A 22 -0.77 2.30 -2.40
N ALA A 23 0.23 1.85 -1.64
CA ALA A 23 0.30 0.49 -1.13
C ALA A 23 0.08 0.43 0.38
N PHE A 24 -0.91 -0.35 0.80
CA PHE A 24 -1.11 -0.76 2.18
C PHE A 24 -0.39 -2.07 2.42
N VAL A 25 0.39 -2.16 3.49
CA VAL A 25 1.20 -3.33 3.82
C VAL A 25 0.98 -3.75 5.28
N VAL A 26 0.76 -5.04 5.48
CA VAL A 26 0.79 -5.68 6.80
C VAL A 26 2.17 -6.29 6.98
N LEU A 27 2.92 -5.74 7.92
CA LEU A 27 4.28 -6.21 8.19
C LEU A 27 4.24 -7.47 9.08
N GLY A 28 5.01 -8.47 8.70
CA GLY A 28 5.26 -9.65 9.52
C GLY A 28 6.47 -9.52 10.42
N ASP A 29 7.32 -8.54 10.13
CA ASP A 29 8.55 -8.25 10.83
C ASP A 29 8.59 -6.75 11.18
N LYS A 30 8.99 -6.43 12.41
CA LYS A 30 9.11 -5.07 12.92
C LYS A 30 10.27 -4.30 12.28
N ASP A 31 11.27 -5.00 11.76
CA ASP A 31 12.46 -4.38 11.15
C ASP A 31 12.21 -3.99 9.67
N MET A 32 11.06 -4.36 9.11
CA MET A 32 10.67 -3.98 7.76
C MET A 32 10.30 -2.50 7.66
N SER A 33 11.07 -1.77 6.86
CA SER A 33 10.81 -0.35 6.58
C SER A 33 10.27 -0.11 5.17
N ARG A 34 9.60 1.04 4.99
CA ARG A 34 9.14 1.51 3.66
C ARG A 34 10.29 1.59 2.65
N ASN A 35 11.49 1.97 3.10
CA ASN A 35 12.68 2.04 2.25
C ASN A 35 13.15 0.65 1.81
N HIS A 36 13.10 -0.33 2.71
CA HIS A 36 13.42 -1.72 2.37
C HIS A 36 12.47 -2.24 1.29
N ILE A 37 11.16 -2.07 1.49
CA ILE A 37 10.12 -2.45 0.52
C ILE A 37 10.38 -1.79 -0.84
N LYS A 38 10.61 -0.48 -0.86
CA LYS A 38 10.88 0.27 -2.09
C LYS A 38 12.14 -0.23 -2.80
N LYS A 39 13.20 -0.53 -2.06
CA LYS A 39 14.46 -1.06 -2.62
C LYS A 39 14.25 -2.43 -3.27
N GLN A 40 13.52 -3.33 -2.60
CA GLN A 40 13.18 -4.64 -3.15
C GLN A 40 12.33 -4.50 -4.43
N LEU A 41 11.31 -3.64 -4.42
CA LEU A 41 10.47 -3.42 -5.61
C LEU A 41 11.25 -2.85 -6.80
N LYS A 42 12.26 -1.99 -6.57
CA LYS A 42 13.13 -1.45 -7.64
C LYS A 42 13.94 -2.51 -8.39
N VAL A 43 14.18 -3.68 -7.79
CA VAL A 43 14.89 -4.79 -8.46
C VAL A 43 13.99 -5.43 -9.53
N HIS A 44 12.68 -5.44 -9.31
CA HIS A 44 11.73 -6.18 -10.14
C HIS A 44 10.79 -5.29 -10.97
N LEU A 45 10.65 -4.01 -10.61
CA LEU A 45 9.68 -3.09 -11.20
C LEU A 45 10.36 -1.82 -11.69
N GLN A 46 9.88 -1.33 -12.83
CA GLN A 46 10.23 0.01 -13.33
C GLN A 46 9.66 1.08 -12.40
N GLY A 47 10.36 2.21 -12.28
CA GLY A 47 10.10 3.23 -11.25
C GLY A 47 8.67 3.76 -11.21
N PHE A 48 7.97 3.84 -12.35
CA PHE A 48 6.58 4.31 -12.41
C PHE A 48 5.55 3.30 -11.88
N LYS A 49 5.89 2.01 -11.78
CA LYS A 49 5.04 0.96 -11.20
C LYS A 49 5.18 0.86 -9.68
N ILE A 50 6.17 1.54 -9.11
CA ILE A 50 6.42 1.50 -7.68
C ILE A 50 5.44 2.45 -7.00
N PRO A 51 4.68 1.99 -5.99
CA PRO A 51 3.80 2.85 -5.21
C PRO A 51 4.55 4.09 -4.71
N LYS A 52 3.91 5.25 -4.83
CA LYS A 52 4.48 6.52 -4.38
C LYS A 52 4.45 6.62 -2.86
N GLN A 53 3.43 6.02 -2.24
CA GLN A 53 3.24 5.96 -0.80
C GLN A 53 3.04 4.52 -0.32
N PHE A 54 3.64 4.22 0.83
CA PHE A 54 3.49 2.95 1.54
C PHE A 54 2.92 3.24 2.93
N ILE A 55 1.81 2.60 3.27
CA ILE A 55 1.12 2.75 4.55
C ILE A 55 1.16 1.40 5.26
N SER A 56 1.77 1.37 6.44
CA SER A 56 1.84 0.18 7.27
C SER A 56 0.58 0.11 8.13
N VAL A 57 -0.14 -0.99 8.06
CA VAL A 57 -1.37 -1.23 8.82
C VAL A 57 -1.30 -2.57 9.55
N SER A 58 -2.06 -2.70 10.66
CA SER A 58 -2.12 -3.96 11.41
C SER A 58 -2.92 -5.04 10.68
N ARG A 59 -3.90 -4.65 9.85
CA ARG A 59 -4.72 -5.53 9.02
C ARG A 59 -5.29 -4.79 7.80
N LEU A 60 -5.70 -5.55 6.79
CA LEU A 60 -6.45 -5.03 5.64
C LEU A 60 -7.95 -5.22 5.85
N PRO A 61 -8.80 -4.31 5.35
CA PRO A 61 -10.24 -4.47 5.41
C PRO A 61 -10.65 -5.55 4.40
N LYS A 62 -11.37 -6.55 4.89
CA LYS A 62 -11.81 -7.71 4.10
C LYS A 62 -13.33 -7.87 4.14
N THR A 63 -13.90 -8.48 3.11
CA THR A 63 -15.29 -8.96 3.11
C THR A 63 -15.42 -10.23 3.95
N ALA A 64 -16.66 -10.69 4.16
CA ALA A 64 -16.94 -11.97 4.79
C ALA A 64 -16.25 -13.16 4.06
N ASN A 65 -15.95 -13.01 2.77
CA ASN A 65 -15.25 -14.01 1.96
C ASN A 65 -13.74 -13.68 1.83
N GLU A 66 -13.16 -12.95 2.79
CA GLU A 66 -11.74 -12.56 2.86
C GLU A 66 -11.19 -11.72 1.70
N LYS A 67 -12.04 -11.25 0.78
CA LYS A 67 -11.61 -10.36 -0.31
C LYS A 67 -11.31 -8.97 0.22
N ILE A 68 -10.21 -8.36 -0.24
CA ILE A 68 -9.85 -6.98 0.13
C ILE A 68 -10.93 -6.00 -0.35
N LYS A 69 -11.43 -5.16 0.57
CA LYS A 69 -12.38 -4.09 0.28
C LYS A 69 -11.65 -2.83 -0.16
N LYS A 70 -11.42 -2.67 -1.46
CA LYS A 70 -10.71 -1.50 -2.02
C LYS A 70 -11.40 -0.17 -1.69
N THR A 71 -12.73 -0.12 -1.66
CA THR A 71 -13.49 1.07 -1.28
C THR A 71 -13.20 1.50 0.15
N GLU A 72 -13.05 0.56 1.07
CA GLU A 72 -12.74 0.84 2.47
C GLU A 72 -11.28 1.32 2.63
N LEU A 73 -10.35 0.76 1.86
CA LEU A 73 -8.98 1.28 1.78
C LEU A 73 -8.91 2.71 1.25
N LEU A 74 -9.72 3.05 0.25
CA LEU A 74 -9.80 4.43 -0.25
C LEU A 74 -10.36 5.37 0.82
N ASN A 75 -11.37 4.93 1.57
CA ASN A 75 -11.90 5.70 2.69
C ASN A 75 -10.87 5.88 3.80
N TRP A 76 -10.14 4.83 4.20
CA TRP A 76 -9.04 4.96 5.16
C TRP A 76 -7.99 5.93 4.65
N TYR A 77 -7.62 5.84 3.37
CA TYR A 77 -6.69 6.80 2.79
C TYR A 77 -7.21 8.23 2.96
N ILE A 78 -8.41 8.55 2.44
CA ILE A 78 -8.94 9.92 2.46
C ILE A 78 -9.08 10.48 3.89
N ASN A 79 -9.54 9.66 4.85
CA ASN A 79 -9.87 10.15 6.19
C ASN A 79 -8.68 10.12 7.18
N GLU A 80 -7.73 9.21 7.01
CA GLU A 80 -6.68 8.96 8.01
C GLU A 80 -5.26 9.25 7.51
N PHE A 81 -5.04 9.21 6.18
CA PHE A 81 -3.70 9.26 5.58
C PHE A 81 -3.54 10.26 4.44
N GLY A 82 -4.65 10.77 3.92
CA GLY A 82 -4.74 11.80 2.91
C GLY A 82 -4.30 13.11 3.54
N ARG A 83 -3.29 13.73 2.93
CA ARG A 83 -2.91 15.10 3.24
C ARG A 83 -3.74 16.04 2.38
#